data_AF-A0AAJ0M5D8-F1
#
_entry.id   AF-A0AAJ0M5D8-F1
#
_cell.length_a   1.000
_cell.length_b   1.000
_cell.length_c   1.000
_cell.angle_alpha   90.00
_cell.angle_beta   90.00
_cell.angle_gamma   90.00
#
_symmetry.space_group_name_H-M   'P 1'
#
loop_
_entity.id
_entity.type
_entity.pdbx_description
1 polymer ?
#
loop_
_entity_poly.entity_id
_entity_poly.type
_entity_poly.pdbx_seq_one_letter_code
_entity_poly.pdbx_strand_id
1 'polypeptide(L)'
;MMATGIANSSSRSKTNLFSTEFLASKWAKLFFFVVGLQALVCSAFEAYVFGRFQFSLKYQESESIDDRLKSQYRTIPTFLTLFIFGFIYVLILTWDALRLKNTIQVIGLCIANLAIFVYTILQIDQINNSINRLLDAGAIKPDDEDRNVWALCRPFLVAVPAVVGVITVAMGAIAYQLYREFAWDILKQIGADYRMKKRFLHYQIYIALLKFDFFFFLGFTVQFLVIVNGLSKPEMALHIVAIPVTIAILLCAAFFTQRENRIGVCLVILLYFGGLAYFFFKLVRIYQPGYSQNYDAVRRSLTAFAVLTILLIILTIINAFICMSNFGAGLKAHLLRPKGVDPEKEDANSYQLHDHKPSLPTRMTID
;
A
#
# COMPACT_ATOMS: atom_id res chain seq x y z
N MET A 1 -44.42 -14.80 -43.67
CA MET A 1 -44.56 -14.78 -42.20
C MET A 1 -43.20 -15.05 -41.58
N MET A 2 -42.46 -13.99 -41.25
CA MET A 2 -41.16 -14.06 -40.57
C MET A 2 -41.41 -13.81 -39.07
N ALA A 3 -41.08 -14.78 -38.22
CA ALA A 3 -41.10 -14.61 -36.77
C ALA A 3 -39.71 -14.18 -36.30
N THR A 4 -39.58 -12.92 -35.90
CA THR A 4 -38.41 -12.36 -35.23
C THR A 4 -38.47 -12.70 -33.75
N GLY A 5 -37.58 -13.60 -33.30
CA GLY A 5 -37.37 -13.87 -31.87
C GLY A 5 -36.60 -12.74 -31.22
N ILE A 6 -37.24 -12.02 -30.30
CA ILE A 6 -36.60 -11.01 -29.45
C ILE A 6 -35.79 -11.73 -28.38
N ALA A 7 -34.46 -11.66 -28.49
CA ALA A 7 -33.55 -12.13 -27.47
C ALA A 7 -33.66 -11.24 -26.22
N ASN A 8 -34.07 -11.83 -25.10
CA ASN A 8 -34.09 -11.18 -23.80
C ASN A 8 -32.66 -10.78 -23.40
N SER A 9 -32.40 -9.47 -23.37
CA SER A 9 -31.13 -8.93 -22.88
C SER A 9 -31.04 -9.12 -21.36
N SER A 10 -30.14 -10.00 -20.92
CA SER A 10 -29.84 -10.17 -19.50
C SER A 10 -29.19 -8.91 -18.95
N SER A 11 -29.86 -8.28 -17.99
CA SER A 11 -29.40 -7.05 -17.35
C SER A 11 -28.04 -7.27 -16.66
N ARG A 12 -27.02 -6.59 -17.16
CA ARG A 12 -25.68 -6.50 -16.58
C ARG A 12 -25.77 -5.94 -15.15
N SER A 13 -25.51 -6.77 -14.13
CA SER A 13 -25.35 -6.27 -12.75
C SER A 13 -24.11 -5.38 -12.69
N LYS A 14 -24.32 -4.07 -12.54
CA LYS A 14 -23.25 -3.10 -12.31
C LYS A 14 -22.68 -3.38 -10.92
N THR A 15 -21.47 -3.92 -10.85
CA THR A 15 -20.72 -4.08 -9.60
C THR A 15 -20.45 -2.68 -9.05
N ASN A 16 -21.21 -2.25 -8.05
CA ASN A 16 -21.01 -0.96 -7.40
C ASN A 16 -19.59 -0.92 -6.83
N LEU A 17 -18.85 0.14 -7.17
CA LEU A 17 -17.47 0.35 -6.70
C LEU A 17 -17.39 0.38 -5.15
N PHE A 18 -18.51 0.70 -4.50
CA PHE A 18 -18.71 0.80 -3.06
C PHE A 18 -19.68 -0.27 -2.49
N SER A 19 -19.70 -1.50 -3.03
CA SER A 19 -20.49 -2.55 -2.38
C SER A 19 -19.94 -2.86 -0.98
N THR A 20 -20.75 -2.66 0.06
CA THR A 20 -20.40 -2.94 1.47
C THR A 20 -20.52 -4.43 1.81
N GLU A 21 -20.75 -5.30 0.83
CA GLU A 21 -20.89 -6.75 1.01
C GLU A 21 -19.67 -7.39 1.68
N PHE A 22 -18.47 -6.84 1.49
CA PHE A 22 -17.26 -7.35 2.15
C PHE A 22 -17.25 -7.11 3.68
N LEU A 23 -18.07 -6.16 4.19
CA LEU A 23 -18.26 -5.93 5.63
C LEU A 23 -19.25 -6.91 6.27
N ALA A 24 -19.75 -7.91 5.53
CA ALA A 24 -20.64 -8.94 6.06
C ALA A 24 -19.93 -9.84 7.09
N SER A 25 -18.61 -10.08 6.94
CA SER A 25 -17.83 -10.80 7.95
C SER A 25 -17.59 -9.90 9.15
N LYS A 26 -17.91 -10.42 10.35
CA LYS A 26 -17.64 -9.74 11.63
C LYS A 26 -16.16 -9.38 11.79
N TRP A 27 -15.26 -10.26 11.35
CA TRP A 27 -13.81 -10.07 11.46
C TRP A 27 -13.29 -9.05 10.44
N ALA A 28 -13.82 -9.05 9.21
CA ALA A 28 -13.49 -8.03 8.22
C ALA A 28 -13.93 -6.63 8.69
N LYS A 29 -15.14 -6.52 9.26
CA LYS A 29 -15.64 -5.27 9.84
C LYS A 29 -14.77 -4.80 11.01
N LEU A 30 -14.38 -5.70 11.91
CA LEU A 30 -13.52 -5.37 13.04
C LEU A 30 -12.12 -4.92 12.57
N PHE A 31 -11.52 -5.62 11.61
CA PHE A 31 -10.21 -5.25 11.05
C PHE A 31 -10.25 -3.87 10.41
N PHE A 32 -11.25 -3.60 9.57
CA PHE A 32 -11.43 -2.29 8.94
C PHE A 32 -11.65 -1.18 9.98
N PHE A 33 -12.45 -1.44 11.01
CA PHE A 33 -12.71 -0.49 12.09
C PHE A 33 -11.44 -0.16 12.89
N VAL A 34 -10.65 -1.17 13.27
CA VAL A 34 -9.40 -0.99 14.02
C VAL A 34 -8.38 -0.17 13.21
N VAL A 35 -8.21 -0.47 11.92
CA VAL A 35 -7.33 0.31 11.04
C VAL A 35 -7.87 1.72 10.81
N GLY A 36 -9.18 1.88 10.63
CA GLY A 36 -9.83 3.18 10.50
C GLY A 36 -9.67 4.06 11.74
N LEU A 37 -9.77 3.46 12.92
CA LEU A 37 -9.53 4.14 14.20
C LEU A 37 -8.07 4.61 14.31
N GLN A 38 -7.10 3.76 13.93
CA GLN A 38 -5.70 4.17 13.86
C GLN A 38 -5.52 5.39 12.96
N ALA A 39 -6.08 5.31 11.75
CA ALA A 39 -5.91 6.36 10.76
C ALA A 39 -6.52 7.68 11.22
N LEU A 40 -7.70 7.63 11.85
CA LEU A 40 -8.35 8.81 12.40
C LEU A 40 -7.53 9.43 13.55
N VAL A 41 -7.21 8.65 14.58
CA VAL A 41 -6.55 9.14 15.80
C VAL A 41 -5.15 9.65 15.49
N CYS A 42 -4.34 8.86 14.77
CA CYS A 42 -2.99 9.26 14.46
C CYS A 42 -2.97 10.46 13.51
N SER A 43 -3.84 10.52 12.48
CA SER A 43 -3.89 11.71 11.61
C SER A 43 -4.30 12.97 12.36
N ALA A 44 -5.19 12.87 13.36
CA ALA A 44 -5.55 14.00 14.20
C ALA A 44 -4.37 14.49 15.05
N PHE A 45 -3.58 13.57 15.63
CA PHE A 45 -2.38 13.92 16.39
C PHE A 45 -1.31 14.55 15.51
N GLU A 46 -1.04 13.98 14.34
CA GLU A 46 -0.09 14.54 13.35
C GLU A 46 -0.52 15.94 12.89
N ALA A 47 -1.81 16.14 12.61
CA ALA A 47 -2.35 17.44 12.20
C ALA A 47 -2.26 18.50 13.32
N TYR A 48 -2.50 18.11 14.57
CA TYR A 48 -2.33 18.99 15.71
C TYR A 48 -0.86 19.43 15.86
N VAL A 49 0.08 18.48 15.84
CA VAL A 49 1.52 18.77 15.91
C VAL A 49 1.95 19.68 14.75
N PHE A 50 1.43 19.42 13.55
CA PHE A 50 1.68 20.25 12.37
C PHE A 50 1.20 21.69 12.59
N GLY A 51 -0.03 21.87 13.04
CA GLY A 51 -0.61 23.19 13.30
C GLY A 51 0.19 23.95 14.35
N ARG A 52 0.50 23.31 15.48
CA ARG A 52 1.31 23.93 16.55
C ARG A 52 2.68 24.35 16.06
N PHE A 53 3.36 23.48 15.32
CA PHE A 53 4.66 23.80 14.74
C PHE A 53 4.57 25.02 13.81
N GLN A 54 3.60 25.05 12.89
CA GLN A 54 3.43 26.17 11.95
C GLN A 54 3.16 27.51 12.64
N PHE A 55 2.33 27.53 13.69
CA PHE A 55 2.05 28.76 14.44
C PHE A 55 3.27 29.29 15.22
N SER A 56 4.14 28.39 15.65
CA SER A 56 5.36 28.73 16.40
C SER A 56 6.52 29.19 15.52
N LEU A 57 6.46 28.99 14.21
CA LEU A 57 7.48 29.50 13.30
C LEU A 57 7.45 31.03 13.29
N LYS A 58 8.61 31.66 13.48
CA LYS A 58 8.79 33.07 13.15
C LYS A 58 9.17 33.11 11.68
N TYR A 59 8.32 33.67 10.83
CA TYR A 59 8.70 33.87 9.43
C TYR A 59 9.82 34.92 9.41
N GLN A 60 11.06 34.45 9.36
CA GLN A 60 12.23 35.32 9.36
C GLN A 60 12.44 35.77 7.92
N GLU A 61 11.94 36.97 7.61
CA GLU A 61 12.03 37.61 6.29
C GLU A 61 13.44 38.17 6.06
N SER A 62 14.47 37.35 6.28
CA SER A 62 15.87 37.74 6.07
C SER A 62 16.36 37.13 4.76
N GLU A 63 16.88 37.98 3.88
CA GLU A 63 17.42 37.67 2.54
C GLU A 63 18.61 36.67 2.52
N SER A 64 19.01 36.08 3.66
CA SER A 64 20.15 35.16 3.76
C SER A 64 19.93 33.98 4.71
N ILE A 65 18.76 33.32 4.66
CA ILE A 65 18.57 32.05 5.37
C ILE A 65 19.51 30.98 4.78
N ASP A 66 20.43 30.47 5.61
CA ASP A 66 21.30 29.33 5.27
C ASP A 66 20.47 28.13 4.81
N ASP A 67 20.92 27.45 3.74
CA ASP A 67 20.21 26.31 3.14
C ASP A 67 19.93 25.22 4.19
N ARG A 68 20.82 25.06 5.18
CA ARG A 68 20.66 24.11 6.30
C ARG A 68 19.45 24.43 7.17
N LEU A 69 19.14 25.70 7.39
CA LEU A 69 17.98 26.10 8.17
C LEU A 69 16.69 25.89 7.36
N LYS A 70 16.73 26.20 6.06
CA LYS A 70 15.61 25.97 5.13
C LYS A 70 15.19 24.49 5.01
N SER A 71 16.12 23.53 5.12
CA SER A 71 15.73 22.12 5.20
C SER A 71 15.03 21.79 6.51
N GLN A 72 15.47 22.33 7.66
CA GLN A 72 14.80 22.07 8.95
C GLN A 72 13.34 22.54 8.93
N TYR A 73 13.06 23.72 8.36
CA TYR A 73 11.70 24.23 8.19
C TYR A 73 10.80 23.28 7.38
N ARG A 74 11.35 22.60 6.37
CA ARG A 74 10.61 21.65 5.53
C ARG A 74 10.54 20.25 6.11
N THR A 75 11.48 19.89 6.99
CA THR A 75 11.65 18.54 7.54
C THR A 75 10.41 18.09 8.31
N ILE A 76 9.99 18.87 9.31
CA ILE A 76 8.86 18.52 10.18
C ILE A 76 7.55 18.43 9.38
N PRO A 77 7.13 19.46 8.62
CA PRO A 77 5.93 19.40 7.77
C PRO A 77 5.89 18.18 6.84
N THR A 78 7.03 17.85 6.23
CA THR A 78 7.13 16.72 5.28
C THR A 78 6.91 15.39 6.00
N PHE A 79 7.52 15.18 7.17
CA PHE A 79 7.33 13.94 7.91
C PHE A 79 5.88 13.77 8.38
N LEU A 80 5.30 14.79 9.02
CA LEU A 80 3.93 14.73 9.53
C LEU A 80 2.93 14.42 8.38
N THR A 81 3.11 15.08 7.22
CA THR A 81 2.27 14.85 6.03
C THR A 81 2.42 13.42 5.49
N LEU A 82 3.65 12.89 5.49
CA LEU A 82 3.90 11.52 5.06
C LEU A 82 3.33 10.47 6.01
N PHE A 83 3.30 10.73 7.31
CA PHE A 83 2.61 9.86 8.27
C PHE A 83 1.11 9.84 8.03
N ILE A 84 0.48 11.01 7.87
CA ILE A 84 -0.94 11.11 7.52
C ILE A 84 -1.22 10.34 6.23
N PHE A 85 -0.41 10.55 5.19
CA PHE A 85 -0.52 9.80 3.94
C PHE A 85 -0.36 8.29 4.16
N GLY A 86 0.59 7.85 4.98
CA GLY A 86 0.80 6.45 5.33
C GLY A 86 -0.39 5.79 6.01
N PHE A 87 -0.98 6.47 6.99
CA PHE A 87 -2.17 5.97 7.67
C PHE A 87 -3.38 5.85 6.74
N ILE A 88 -3.59 6.85 5.89
CA ILE A 88 -4.65 6.82 4.86
C ILE A 88 -4.36 5.70 3.84
N TYR A 89 -3.11 5.54 3.41
CA TYR A 89 -2.73 4.52 2.45
C TYR A 89 -2.96 3.11 2.98
N VAL A 90 -2.60 2.82 4.23
CA VAL A 90 -2.90 1.55 4.90
C VAL A 90 -4.40 1.30 5.00
N LEU A 91 -5.21 2.33 5.27
CA LEU A 91 -6.66 2.21 5.28
C LEU A 91 -7.22 1.87 3.89
N ILE A 92 -6.73 2.54 2.83
CA ILE A 92 -7.11 2.24 1.44
C ILE A 92 -6.75 0.81 1.05
N LEU A 93 -5.53 0.38 1.39
CA LEU A 93 -5.10 -1.00 1.14
C LEU A 93 -5.88 -2.02 1.95
N THR A 94 -6.34 -1.65 3.15
CA THR A 94 -7.20 -2.50 3.98
C THR A 94 -8.57 -2.69 3.33
N TRP A 95 -9.18 -1.60 2.86
CA TRP A 95 -10.41 -1.67 2.07
C TRP A 95 -10.25 -2.61 0.87
N ASP A 96 -9.19 -2.41 0.10
CA ASP A 96 -8.91 -3.21 -1.10
C ASP A 96 -8.64 -4.70 -0.77
N ALA A 97 -7.87 -4.98 0.28
CA ALA A 97 -7.58 -6.34 0.73
C ALA A 97 -8.84 -7.08 1.16
N LEU A 98 -9.71 -6.42 1.94
CA LEU A 98 -10.94 -7.04 2.43
C LEU A 98 -11.98 -7.21 1.32
N ARG A 99 -12.14 -6.23 0.43
CA ARG A 99 -13.04 -6.32 -0.73
C ARG A 99 -12.68 -7.49 -1.64
N LEU A 100 -11.38 -7.69 -1.87
CA LEU A 100 -10.88 -8.76 -2.72
C LEU A 100 -10.67 -10.09 -1.98
N LYS A 101 -11.01 -10.16 -0.68
CA LYS A 101 -10.72 -11.29 0.22
C LYS A 101 -9.27 -11.78 0.09
N ASN A 102 -8.34 -10.84 -0.08
CA ASN A 102 -6.93 -11.14 -0.31
C ASN A 102 -6.17 -11.25 1.02
N THR A 103 -6.11 -12.47 1.54
CA THR A 103 -5.44 -12.81 2.80
C THR A 103 -3.97 -12.43 2.83
N ILE A 104 -3.27 -12.58 1.69
CA ILE A 104 -1.85 -12.22 1.60
C ILE A 104 -1.67 -10.72 1.83
N GLN A 105 -2.53 -9.91 1.23
CA GLN A 105 -2.48 -8.46 1.41
C GLN A 105 -2.80 -8.06 2.85
N VAL A 106 -3.67 -8.78 3.55
CA VAL A 106 -3.91 -8.59 5.01
C VAL A 106 -2.66 -8.88 5.84
N ILE A 107 -1.94 -9.97 5.54
CA ILE A 107 -0.65 -10.27 6.19
C ILE A 107 0.37 -9.17 5.88
N GLY A 108 0.47 -8.76 4.62
CA GLY A 108 1.32 -7.65 4.19
C GLY A 108 0.99 -6.34 4.92
N LEU A 109 -0.29 -6.06 5.17
CA LEU A 109 -0.74 -4.89 5.93
C LEU A 109 -0.28 -4.94 7.39
N CYS A 110 -0.27 -6.12 8.02
CA CYS A 110 0.26 -6.27 9.39
C CYS A 110 1.76 -5.96 9.44
N ILE A 111 2.52 -6.46 8.47
CA ILE A 111 3.97 -6.18 8.35
C ILE A 111 4.21 -4.69 8.05
N ALA A 112 3.43 -4.09 7.15
CA ALA A 112 3.52 -2.68 6.85
C ALA A 112 3.18 -1.80 8.06
N ASN A 113 2.18 -2.18 8.86
CA ASN A 113 1.84 -1.46 10.08
C ASN A 113 2.95 -1.57 11.14
N LEU A 114 3.63 -2.72 11.24
CA LEU A 114 4.82 -2.88 12.08
C LEU A 114 5.96 -1.97 11.60
N ALA A 115 6.16 -1.81 10.29
CA ALA A 115 7.14 -0.87 9.75
C ALA A 115 6.79 0.58 10.09
N ILE A 116 5.51 0.97 9.98
CA ILE A 116 5.02 2.30 10.42
C ILE A 116 5.25 2.48 11.92
N PHE A 117 4.98 1.47 12.76
CA PHE A 117 5.24 1.53 14.19
C PHE A 117 6.71 1.88 14.50
N VAL A 118 7.66 1.14 13.93
CA VAL A 118 9.10 1.45 14.07
C VAL A 118 9.39 2.88 13.62
N TYR A 119 8.77 3.32 12.54
CA TYR A 119 8.98 4.65 11.99
C TYR A 119 8.42 5.77 12.89
N THR A 120 7.25 5.56 13.52
CA THR A 120 6.67 6.51 14.50
C THR A 120 7.55 6.66 15.75
N ILE A 121 8.31 5.63 16.12
CA ILE A 121 9.31 5.75 17.19
C ILE A 121 10.47 6.65 16.74
N LEU A 122 11.00 6.42 15.54
CA LEU A 122 12.10 7.22 14.98
C LEU A 122 11.74 8.70 14.77
N GLN A 123 10.46 9.00 14.55
CA GLN A 123 9.93 10.35 14.36
C GLN A 123 10.14 11.24 15.58
N ILE A 124 10.03 10.70 16.80
CA ILE A 124 10.17 11.47 18.05
C ILE A 124 11.54 12.16 18.10
N ASP A 125 12.61 11.37 17.91
CA ASP A 125 13.98 11.89 17.90
C ASP A 125 14.22 12.87 16.76
N GLN A 126 13.65 12.59 15.58
CA GLN A 126 13.82 13.46 14.41
C GLN A 126 13.19 14.83 14.62
N ILE A 127 11.95 14.86 15.10
CA ILE A 127 11.25 16.12 15.36
C ILE A 127 11.92 16.89 16.50
N ASN A 128 12.36 16.20 17.56
CA ASN A 128 13.12 16.84 18.65
C ASN A 128 14.40 17.51 18.13
N ASN A 129 15.21 16.77 17.36
CA ASN A 129 16.46 17.29 16.80
C ASN A 129 16.21 18.46 15.83
N SER A 130 15.16 18.41 15.01
CA SER A 130 14.79 19.51 14.12
C SER A 130 14.31 20.74 14.90
N ILE A 131 13.51 20.58 15.95
CA ILE A 131 13.08 21.69 16.81
C ILE A 131 14.27 22.33 17.52
N ASN A 132 15.17 21.54 18.11
CA ASN A 132 16.36 22.08 18.81
C ASN A 132 17.24 22.90 17.87
N ARG A 133 17.48 22.43 16.64
CA ARG A 133 18.24 23.19 15.64
C ARG A 133 17.56 24.50 15.23
N LEU A 134 16.23 24.52 15.16
CA LEU A 134 15.46 25.74 14.87
C LEU A 134 15.47 26.71 16.05
N LEU A 135 15.47 26.21 17.29
CA LEU A 135 15.63 27.02 18.49
C LEU A 135 17.02 27.65 18.56
N ASP A 136 18.08 26.87 18.32
CA ASP A 136 19.47 27.34 18.30
C ASP A 136 19.69 28.45 17.25
N ALA A 137 18.92 28.42 16.16
CA ALA A 137 18.97 29.40 15.09
C ALA A 137 18.04 30.62 15.31
N GLY A 138 17.27 30.68 16.41
CA GLY A 138 16.31 31.75 16.68
C GLY A 138 15.12 31.81 15.72
N ALA A 139 14.84 30.71 15.00
CA ALA A 139 13.81 30.59 13.97
C ALA A 139 12.39 30.33 14.52
N ILE A 140 12.29 30.00 15.81
CA ILE A 140 11.03 29.75 16.52
C ILE A 140 10.77 30.94 17.44
N LYS A 141 9.51 31.40 17.49
CA LYS A 141 9.13 32.49 18.40
C LYS A 141 9.40 32.04 19.83
N PRO A 142 10.14 32.82 20.66
CA PRO A 142 9.99 32.68 22.11
C PRO A 142 8.52 32.99 22.39
N ASP A 143 7.80 32.01 22.93
CA ASP A 143 6.38 32.21 23.25
C ASP A 143 6.29 33.29 24.34
N ASP A 144 5.39 34.26 24.20
CA ASP A 144 5.17 35.31 25.22
C ASP A 144 4.72 34.72 26.58
N GLU A 145 4.34 33.43 26.60
CA GLU A 145 3.95 32.63 27.77
C GLU A 145 4.99 31.54 28.18
N ASP A 146 6.24 31.59 27.73
CA ASP A 146 7.31 30.62 28.06
C ASP A 146 6.99 29.14 27.68
N ARG A 147 6.04 28.88 26.77
CA ARG A 147 5.71 27.50 26.39
C ARG A 147 6.66 26.97 25.33
N ASN A 148 7.48 26.01 25.73
CA ASN A 148 8.34 25.27 24.81
C ASN A 148 7.48 24.48 23.78
N VAL A 149 7.63 24.77 22.49
CA VAL A 149 6.95 24.08 21.37
C VAL A 149 7.09 22.56 21.48
N TRP A 150 8.27 22.10 21.89
CA TRP A 150 8.51 20.68 22.13
C TRP A 150 7.64 20.11 23.24
N ALA A 151 7.45 20.84 24.35
CA ALA A 151 6.64 20.37 25.47
C ALA A 151 5.17 20.16 25.08
N LEU A 152 4.67 20.94 24.12
CA LEU A 152 3.31 20.83 23.59
C LEU A 152 3.15 19.69 22.57
N CYS A 153 4.17 19.45 21.74
CA CYS A 153 4.13 18.41 20.72
C CYS A 153 4.48 17.01 21.28
N ARG A 154 5.39 16.93 22.26
CA ARG A 154 5.92 15.68 22.81
C ARG A 154 4.85 14.68 23.25
N PRO A 155 3.78 15.05 23.98
CA PRO A 155 2.76 14.10 24.42
C PRO A 155 2.08 13.38 23.25
N PHE A 156 1.75 14.12 22.18
CA PHE A 156 1.11 13.58 20.99
C PHE A 156 2.07 12.70 20.20
N LEU A 157 3.33 13.13 20.03
CA LEU A 157 4.36 12.35 19.34
C LEU A 157 4.69 11.03 20.03
N VAL A 158 4.61 10.98 21.36
CA VAL A 158 4.79 9.74 22.14
C VAL A 158 3.52 8.88 22.13
N ALA A 159 2.34 9.50 22.06
CA ALA A 159 1.07 8.77 21.99
C ALA A 159 0.89 8.02 20.65
N VAL A 160 1.37 8.57 19.53
CA VAL A 160 1.28 7.94 18.20
C VAL A 160 1.86 6.50 18.18
N PRO A 161 3.13 6.24 18.53
CA PRO A 161 3.66 4.88 18.54
C PRO A 161 2.94 3.97 19.53
N ALA A 162 2.47 4.47 20.67
CA ALA A 162 1.68 3.67 21.61
C ALA A 162 0.36 3.17 20.97
N VAL A 163 -0.37 4.06 20.29
CA VAL A 163 -1.61 3.72 19.57
C VAL A 163 -1.31 2.74 18.42
N VAL A 164 -0.32 3.04 17.59
CA VAL A 164 0.06 2.18 16.45
C VAL A 164 0.54 0.81 16.94
N GLY A 165 1.27 0.74 18.06
CA GLY A 165 1.73 -0.51 18.67
C GLY A 165 0.57 -1.41 19.12
N VAL A 166 -0.38 -0.85 19.89
CA VAL A 166 -1.59 -1.56 20.33
C VAL A 166 -2.39 -2.05 19.12
N ILE A 167 -2.56 -1.19 18.11
CA ILE A 167 -3.31 -1.54 16.90
C ILE A 167 -2.57 -2.59 16.07
N THR A 168 -1.24 -2.56 16.01
CA THR A 168 -0.45 -3.60 15.31
C THR A 168 -0.69 -4.99 15.92
N VAL A 169 -0.72 -5.08 17.26
CA VAL A 169 -1.04 -6.35 17.95
C VAL A 169 -2.48 -6.78 17.66
N ALA A 170 -3.44 -5.86 17.73
CA ALA A 170 -4.84 -6.13 17.42
C ALA A 170 -5.03 -6.58 15.96
N MET A 171 -4.37 -5.91 15.01
CA MET A 171 -4.36 -6.29 13.59
C MET A 171 -3.82 -7.70 13.41
N GLY A 172 -2.72 -8.07 14.07
CA GLY A 172 -2.17 -9.42 14.00
C GLY A 172 -3.16 -10.49 14.51
N ALA A 173 -3.81 -10.25 15.65
CA ALA A 173 -4.80 -11.17 16.21
C ALA A 173 -6.03 -11.33 15.30
N ILE A 174 -6.56 -10.23 14.75
CA ILE A 174 -7.72 -10.27 13.86
C ILE A 174 -7.34 -10.86 12.49
N ALA A 175 -6.13 -10.59 11.99
CA ALA A 175 -5.61 -11.14 10.75
C ALA A 175 -5.50 -12.67 10.79
N TYR A 176 -5.13 -13.24 11.94
CA TYR A 176 -5.13 -14.70 12.12
C TYR A 176 -6.52 -15.30 11.91
N GLN A 177 -7.55 -14.63 12.44
CA GLN A 177 -8.93 -15.09 12.30
C GLN A 177 -9.48 -14.88 10.88
N LEU A 178 -9.13 -13.77 10.22
CA LEU A 178 -9.41 -13.54 8.80
C LEU A 178 -8.74 -14.58 7.91
N TYR A 179 -7.50 -14.97 8.23
CA TYR A 179 -6.80 -16.03 7.50
C TYR A 179 -7.57 -17.34 7.53
N ARG A 180 -8.10 -17.73 8.70
CA ARG A 180 -8.93 -18.92 8.83
C ARG A 180 -10.20 -18.82 7.98
N GLU A 181 -10.92 -17.69 8.07
CA GLU A 181 -12.18 -17.49 7.33
C GLU A 181 -11.97 -17.48 5.81
N PHE A 182 -10.96 -16.75 5.32
CA PHE A 182 -10.68 -16.66 3.88
C PHE A 182 -10.06 -17.95 3.31
N ALA A 183 -9.31 -18.72 4.10
CA ALA A 183 -8.79 -20.01 3.65
C ALA A 183 -9.92 -21.00 3.28
N TRP A 184 -11.04 -20.96 4.00
CA TRP A 184 -12.24 -21.75 3.68
C TRP A 184 -12.94 -21.30 2.40
N ASP A 185 -13.04 -19.99 2.16
CA ASP A 185 -13.65 -19.44 0.93
C ASP A 185 -12.80 -19.75 -0.31
N ILE A 186 -11.47 -19.62 -0.21
CA ILE A 186 -10.54 -19.93 -1.31
C ILE A 186 -10.58 -21.43 -1.67
N LEU A 187 -10.82 -22.32 -0.68
CA LEU A 187 -11.00 -23.75 -0.94
C LEU A 187 -12.27 -24.03 -1.78
N LYS A 188 -13.36 -23.29 -1.53
CA LYS A 188 -14.63 -23.45 -2.27
C LYS A 188 -14.56 -22.91 -3.70
N GLN A 189 -13.87 -21.79 -3.93
CA GLN A 189 -13.85 -21.12 -5.23
C GLN A 189 -12.91 -21.74 -6.28
N ILE A 190 -11.79 -22.35 -5.86
CA ILE A 190 -10.76 -22.83 -6.79
C ILE A 190 -10.89 -24.35 -7.08
N GLY A 191 -11.71 -25.06 -6.30
CA GLY A 191 -11.76 -26.53 -6.35
C GLY A 191 -10.44 -27.16 -5.84
N ALA A 192 -10.29 -28.47 -6.05
CA ALA A 192 -9.17 -29.25 -5.51
C ALA A 192 -7.85 -29.11 -6.29
N ASP A 193 -7.79 -28.34 -7.40
CA ASP A 193 -6.54 -28.17 -8.15
C ASP A 193 -5.57 -27.23 -7.42
N TYR A 194 -4.73 -27.84 -6.60
CA TYR A 194 -3.67 -27.20 -5.84
C TYR A 194 -2.69 -26.40 -6.73
N ARG A 195 -2.44 -26.83 -7.97
CA ARG A 195 -1.44 -26.19 -8.84
C ARG A 195 -1.93 -24.83 -9.33
N MET A 196 -3.21 -24.72 -9.72
CA MET A 196 -3.79 -23.45 -10.13
C MET A 196 -3.91 -22.48 -8.96
N LYS A 197 -4.33 -22.98 -7.78
CA LYS A 197 -4.38 -22.20 -6.53
C LYS A 197 -3.01 -21.60 -6.18
N LYS A 198 -1.94 -22.39 -6.28
CA LYS A 198 -0.57 -21.92 -6.01
C LYS A 198 -0.13 -20.82 -6.98
N ARG A 199 -0.46 -20.93 -8.27
CA ARG A 199 -0.13 -19.89 -9.28
C ARG A 199 -0.86 -18.57 -9.01
N PHE A 200 -2.15 -18.67 -8.69
CA PHE A 200 -2.94 -17.50 -8.34
C PHE A 200 -2.44 -16.82 -7.05
N LEU A 201 -2.03 -17.62 -6.05
CA LEU A 201 -1.40 -17.12 -4.83
C LEU A 201 -0.13 -16.32 -5.12
N HIS A 202 0.79 -16.86 -5.93
CA HIS A 202 2.02 -16.14 -6.32
C HIS A 202 1.72 -14.83 -7.04
N TYR A 203 0.72 -14.82 -7.93
CA TYR A 203 0.26 -13.60 -8.58
C TYR A 203 -0.30 -12.58 -7.58
N GLN A 204 -1.11 -13.00 -6.61
CA GLN A 204 -1.64 -12.11 -5.57
C GLN A 204 -0.55 -11.55 -4.66
N ILE A 205 0.46 -12.36 -4.30
CA ILE A 205 1.65 -11.90 -3.57
C ILE A 205 2.35 -10.81 -4.38
N TYR A 206 2.59 -11.07 -5.66
CA TYR A 206 3.25 -10.11 -6.53
C TYR A 206 2.50 -8.78 -6.61
N ILE A 207 1.19 -8.78 -6.89
CA ILE A 207 0.39 -7.54 -6.94
C ILE A 207 0.34 -6.82 -5.57
N ALA A 208 0.31 -7.55 -4.46
CA ALA A 208 0.38 -6.95 -3.14
C ALA A 208 1.72 -6.24 -2.90
N LEU A 209 2.84 -6.89 -3.26
CA LEU A 209 4.17 -6.30 -3.18
C LEU A 209 4.29 -5.01 -4.01
N LEU A 210 3.76 -4.97 -5.23
CA LEU A 210 3.76 -3.75 -6.06
C LEU A 210 3.07 -2.56 -5.39
N LYS A 211 2.01 -2.80 -4.61
CA LYS A 211 1.32 -1.74 -3.86
C LYS A 211 2.20 -1.22 -2.73
N PHE A 212 2.83 -2.11 -1.97
CA PHE A 212 3.76 -1.69 -0.92
C PHE A 212 4.99 -0.97 -1.50
N ASP A 213 5.56 -1.46 -2.61
CA ASP A 213 6.65 -0.83 -3.32
C ASP A 213 6.32 0.61 -3.72
N PHE A 214 5.10 0.85 -4.23
CA PHE A 214 4.63 2.20 -4.54
C PHE A 214 4.74 3.13 -3.33
N PHE A 215 4.25 2.69 -2.17
CA PHE A 215 4.25 3.50 -0.96
C PHE A 215 5.65 3.83 -0.47
N PHE A 216 6.52 2.83 -0.32
CA PHE A 216 7.86 3.03 0.20
C PHE A 216 8.75 3.80 -0.77
N PHE A 217 8.61 3.57 -2.08
CA PHE A 217 9.29 4.35 -3.10
C PHE A 217 8.86 5.82 -3.08
N LEU A 218 7.55 6.08 -3.03
CA LEU A 218 7.02 7.43 -3.00
C LEU A 218 7.43 8.15 -1.71
N GLY A 219 7.31 7.49 -0.55
CA GLY A 219 7.75 8.03 0.73
C GLY A 219 9.23 8.41 0.73
N PHE A 220 10.11 7.51 0.25
CA PHE A 220 11.54 7.82 0.10
C PHE A 220 11.76 9.01 -0.83
N THR A 221 11.11 9.03 -1.99
CA THR A 221 11.33 10.07 -3.01
C THR A 221 10.86 11.44 -2.54
N VAL A 222 9.70 11.51 -1.88
CA VAL A 222 9.19 12.78 -1.31
C VAL A 222 10.10 13.28 -0.19
N GLN A 223 10.53 12.41 0.73
CA GLN A 223 11.49 12.80 1.79
C GLN A 223 12.81 13.29 1.21
N PHE A 224 13.34 12.53 0.25
CA PHE A 224 14.58 12.86 -0.43
C PHE A 224 14.46 14.23 -1.13
N LEU A 225 13.43 14.43 -1.94
CA LEU A 225 13.27 15.61 -2.78
C LEU A 225 13.00 16.88 -1.96
N VAL A 226 12.13 16.78 -0.96
CA VAL A 226 11.69 17.98 -0.21
C VAL A 226 12.72 18.41 0.83
N ILE A 227 13.44 17.46 1.44
CA ILE A 227 14.25 17.73 2.64
C ILE A 227 15.75 17.81 2.34
N VAL A 228 16.26 17.04 1.37
CA VAL A 228 17.71 17.01 1.10
C VAL A 228 18.16 18.30 0.43
N ASN A 229 19.25 18.87 0.94
CA ASN A 229 19.86 20.09 0.41
C ASN A 229 20.94 19.80 -0.64
N GLY A 230 21.30 20.84 -1.40
CA GLY A 230 22.43 20.79 -2.35
C GLY A 230 22.17 19.93 -3.59
N LEU A 231 20.90 19.67 -3.91
CA LEU A 231 20.50 19.02 -5.16
C LEU A 231 20.68 20.00 -6.33
N SER A 232 21.41 19.55 -7.36
CA SER A 232 21.51 20.34 -8.59
C SER A 232 20.14 20.39 -9.29
N LYS A 233 19.83 21.49 -10.00
CA LYS A 233 18.57 21.64 -10.77
C LYS A 233 18.23 20.40 -11.64
N PRO A 234 19.16 19.81 -12.43
CA PRO A 234 18.90 18.58 -13.16
C PRO A 234 18.62 17.36 -12.27
N GLU A 235 19.29 17.22 -11.13
CA GLU A 235 19.05 16.10 -10.20
C GLU A 235 17.65 16.20 -9.59
N MET A 236 17.23 17.41 -9.19
CA MET A 236 15.89 17.63 -8.66
C MET A 236 14.82 17.32 -9.71
N ALA A 237 15.01 17.74 -10.97
CA ALA A 237 14.12 17.42 -12.07
C ALA A 237 14.02 15.90 -12.32
N LEU A 238 15.15 15.19 -12.26
CA LEU A 238 15.18 13.74 -12.40
C LEU A 238 14.35 13.06 -11.30
N HIS A 239 14.43 13.53 -10.05
CA HIS A 239 13.64 12.98 -8.95
C HIS A 239 12.15 13.28 -9.07
N ILE A 240 11.76 14.45 -9.59
CA ILE A 240 10.36 14.78 -9.89
C ILE A 240 9.81 13.82 -10.95
N VAL A 241 10.57 13.58 -12.01
CA VAL A 241 10.19 12.67 -13.11
C VAL A 241 10.19 11.20 -12.66
N ALA A 242 11.00 10.84 -11.67
CA ALA A 242 11.05 9.46 -11.16
C ALA A 242 9.71 9.02 -10.54
N ILE A 243 8.92 9.91 -9.93
CA ILE A 243 7.62 9.56 -9.34
C ILE A 243 6.64 9.01 -10.38
N PRO A 244 6.27 9.74 -11.45
CA PRO A 244 5.36 9.23 -12.48
C PRO A 244 5.95 8.04 -13.25
N VAL A 245 7.28 8.02 -13.46
CA VAL A 245 7.94 6.88 -14.10
C VAL A 245 7.78 5.61 -13.26
N THR A 246 7.97 5.67 -11.94
CA THR A 246 7.77 4.51 -11.07
C THR A 246 6.32 4.05 -11.09
N ILE A 247 5.35 4.96 -11.07
CA ILE A 247 3.92 4.61 -11.21
C ILE A 247 3.69 3.86 -12.52
N ALA A 248 4.23 4.36 -13.64
CA ALA A 248 4.12 3.71 -14.93
C ALA A 248 4.74 2.30 -14.92
N ILE A 249 5.93 2.13 -14.32
CA ILE A 249 6.61 0.84 -14.19
C ILE A 249 5.74 -0.16 -13.43
N LEU A 250 5.17 0.23 -12.28
CA LEU A 250 4.33 -0.64 -11.45
C LEU A 250 3.01 -1.02 -12.16
N LEU A 251 2.40 -0.09 -12.90
CA LEU A 251 1.22 -0.37 -13.71
C LEU A 251 1.53 -1.32 -14.89
N CYS A 252 2.63 -1.06 -15.61
CA CYS A 252 3.13 -1.95 -16.66
C CYS A 252 3.45 -3.34 -16.13
N ALA A 253 4.03 -3.43 -14.93
CA ALA A 253 4.33 -4.68 -14.26
C ALA A 253 3.07 -5.52 -14.00
N ALA A 254 2.03 -4.90 -13.42
CA ALA A 254 0.75 -5.56 -13.20
C ALA A 254 0.12 -6.01 -14.53
N PHE A 255 0.13 -5.13 -15.53
CA PHE A 255 -0.47 -5.35 -16.84
C PHE A 255 0.22 -6.47 -17.64
N PHE A 256 1.54 -6.46 -17.76
CA PHE A 256 2.27 -7.48 -18.49
C PHE A 256 2.19 -8.85 -17.82
N THR A 257 2.16 -8.89 -16.49
CA THR A 257 2.01 -10.12 -15.73
C THR A 257 0.62 -10.74 -15.93
N GLN A 258 -0.46 -9.94 -15.93
CA GLN A 258 -1.81 -10.43 -16.22
C GLN A 258 -1.96 -11.03 -17.62
N ARG A 259 -1.24 -10.48 -18.61
CA ARG A 259 -1.29 -10.94 -20.00
C ARG A 259 -0.30 -12.06 -20.31
N GLU A 260 0.52 -12.45 -19.33
CA GLU A 260 1.62 -13.40 -19.47
C GLU A 260 2.64 -12.98 -20.56
N ASN A 261 2.85 -11.66 -20.73
CA ASN A 261 3.81 -11.14 -21.70
C ASN A 261 5.25 -11.26 -21.18
N ARG A 262 5.96 -12.32 -21.60
CA ARG A 262 7.34 -12.61 -21.18
C ARG A 262 8.31 -11.45 -21.45
N ILE A 263 8.23 -10.81 -22.61
CA ILE A 263 9.15 -9.72 -22.97
C ILE A 263 8.92 -8.51 -22.05
N GLY A 264 7.65 -8.13 -21.85
CA GLY A 264 7.28 -7.02 -20.98
C GLY A 264 7.69 -7.25 -19.52
N VAL A 265 7.51 -8.47 -19.01
CA VAL A 265 7.93 -8.82 -17.64
C VAL A 265 9.45 -8.85 -17.51
N CYS A 266 10.19 -9.35 -18.51
CA CYS A 266 11.66 -9.30 -18.52
C CYS A 266 12.17 -7.85 -18.44
N LEU A 267 11.59 -6.94 -19.23
CA LEU A 267 11.91 -5.52 -19.21
C LEU A 267 11.63 -4.91 -17.82
N VAL A 268 10.47 -5.20 -17.24
CA VAL A 268 10.12 -4.73 -15.89
C VAL A 268 11.09 -5.26 -14.83
N ILE A 269 11.50 -6.52 -14.89
CA ILE A 269 12.50 -7.09 -13.98
C ILE A 269 13.83 -6.36 -14.11
N LEU A 270 14.27 -6.05 -15.32
CA LEU A 270 15.49 -5.25 -15.56
C LEU A 270 15.37 -3.87 -14.91
N LEU A 271 14.21 -3.21 -15.03
CA LEU A 271 13.94 -1.94 -14.36
C LEU A 271 13.95 -2.07 -12.83
N TYR A 272 13.47 -3.18 -12.27
CA TYR A 272 13.59 -3.44 -10.82
C TYR A 272 15.03 -3.59 -10.36
N PHE A 273 15.89 -4.26 -11.14
CA PHE A 273 17.33 -4.28 -10.85
C PHE A 273 17.94 -2.88 -10.91
N GLY A 274 17.53 -2.04 -11.86
CA GLY A 274 17.92 -0.62 -11.91
C GLY A 274 17.46 0.15 -10.67
N GLY A 275 16.21 -0.05 -10.24
CA GLY A 275 15.67 0.54 -9.00
C GLY A 275 16.43 0.06 -7.77
N LEU A 276 16.75 -1.23 -7.68
CA LEU A 276 17.54 -1.81 -6.60
C LEU A 276 18.94 -1.18 -6.54
N ALA A 277 19.63 -1.07 -7.68
CA ALA A 277 20.93 -0.41 -7.78
C ALA A 277 20.85 1.07 -7.36
N TYR A 278 19.79 1.78 -7.75
CA TYR A 278 19.54 3.15 -7.32
C TYR A 278 19.41 3.27 -5.79
N PHE A 279 18.64 2.39 -5.14
CA PHE A 279 18.51 2.42 -3.68
C PHE A 279 19.81 2.08 -2.97
N PHE A 280 20.60 1.12 -3.46
CA PHE A 280 21.94 0.86 -2.92
C PHE A 280 22.84 2.09 -3.06
N PHE A 281 22.88 2.71 -4.24
CA PHE A 281 23.64 3.94 -4.46
C PHE A 281 23.24 5.05 -3.49
N LYS A 282 21.93 5.30 -3.34
CA LYS A 282 21.42 6.32 -2.41
C LYS A 282 21.73 5.98 -0.95
N LEU A 283 21.62 4.70 -0.56
CA LEU A 283 21.97 4.25 0.77
C LEU A 283 23.44 4.57 1.10
N VAL A 284 24.36 4.28 0.16
CA VAL A 284 25.77 4.66 0.30
C VAL A 284 25.95 6.18 0.33
N ARG A 285 25.25 6.90 -0.56
CA ARG A 285 25.34 8.37 -0.68
C ARG A 285 24.96 9.11 0.60
N ILE A 286 24.02 8.58 1.38
CA ILE A 286 23.61 9.15 2.68
C ILE A 286 24.78 9.21 3.68
N TYR A 287 25.73 8.27 3.61
CA TYR A 287 26.86 8.17 4.52
C TYR A 287 28.19 8.62 3.89
N GLN A 288 28.23 8.89 2.59
CA GLN A 288 29.44 9.27 1.87
C GLN A 288 30.01 10.61 2.38
N PRO A 289 31.33 10.69 2.67
CA PRO A 289 32.00 11.95 3.00
C PRO A 289 31.79 13.00 1.90
N GLY A 290 31.54 14.26 2.28
CA GLY A 290 31.24 15.36 1.36
C GLY A 290 29.74 15.55 1.03
N TYR A 291 28.91 14.51 1.19
CA TYR A 291 27.46 14.60 0.97
C TYR A 291 26.64 14.34 2.23
N SER A 292 27.19 13.62 3.20
CA SER A 292 26.52 13.20 4.43
C SER A 292 25.87 14.36 5.21
N GLN A 293 26.47 15.55 5.15
CA GLN A 293 25.97 16.77 5.80
C GLN A 293 24.60 17.21 5.28
N ASN A 294 24.30 16.98 4.00
CA ASN A 294 23.01 17.32 3.39
C ASN A 294 21.87 16.40 3.86
N TYR A 295 22.22 15.28 4.49
CA TYR A 295 21.28 14.29 4.99
C TYR A 295 21.15 14.31 6.52
N ASP A 296 21.88 15.16 7.25
CA ASP A 296 21.94 15.13 8.72
C ASP A 296 20.56 15.24 9.40
N ALA A 297 19.61 15.93 8.77
CA ALA A 297 18.24 16.06 9.28
C ALA A 297 17.42 14.77 9.19
N VAL A 298 17.67 13.98 8.14
CA VAL A 298 16.80 12.87 7.72
C VAL A 298 17.53 11.53 7.65
N ARG A 299 18.82 11.48 8.02
CA ARG A 299 19.67 10.31 7.82
C ARG A 299 19.04 9.02 8.34
N ARG A 300 18.51 9.05 9.57
CA ARG A 300 17.89 7.88 10.22
C ARG A 300 16.62 7.44 9.49
N SER A 301 15.72 8.37 9.19
CA SER A 301 14.47 8.10 8.47
C SER A 301 14.70 7.60 7.06
N LEU A 302 15.56 8.29 6.30
CA LEU A 302 15.85 7.98 4.92
C LEU A 302 16.56 6.64 4.78
N THR A 303 17.43 6.28 5.74
CA THR A 303 18.05 4.95 5.82
C THR A 303 17.00 3.87 6.07
N ALA A 304 16.09 4.08 7.02
CA ALA A 304 15.03 3.11 7.31
C ALA A 304 14.14 2.86 6.08
N PHE A 305 13.72 3.93 5.39
CA PHE A 305 12.97 3.81 4.13
C PHE A 305 13.77 3.09 3.04
N ALA A 306 15.04 3.44 2.85
CA ALA A 306 15.88 2.80 1.84
C ALA A 306 16.05 1.29 2.10
N VAL A 307 16.32 0.89 3.35
CA VAL A 307 16.45 -0.53 3.72
C VAL A 307 15.15 -1.30 3.50
N LEU A 308 14.01 -0.74 3.95
CA LEU A 308 12.70 -1.36 3.72
C LEU A 308 12.39 -1.51 2.22
N THR A 309 12.66 -0.48 1.42
CA THR A 309 12.45 -0.53 -0.03
C THR A 309 13.37 -1.54 -0.70
N ILE A 310 14.64 -1.66 -0.29
CA ILE A 310 15.56 -2.68 -0.81
C ILE A 310 15.01 -4.08 -0.54
N LEU A 311 14.57 -4.35 0.70
CA LEU A 311 13.98 -5.64 1.07
C LEU A 311 12.74 -5.96 0.24
N LEU A 312 11.83 -4.99 0.08
CA LEU A 312 10.62 -5.18 -0.72
C LEU A 312 10.92 -5.40 -2.20
N ILE A 313 11.82 -4.61 -2.82
CA ILE A 313 12.20 -4.79 -4.22
C ILE A 313 12.83 -6.18 -4.45
N ILE A 314 13.66 -6.68 -3.54
CA ILE A 314 14.22 -8.04 -3.64
C ILE A 314 13.09 -9.08 -3.64
N LEU A 315 12.13 -8.97 -2.72
CA LEU A 315 10.96 -9.85 -2.67
C LEU A 315 10.12 -9.74 -3.95
N THR A 316 9.96 -8.54 -4.50
CA THR A 316 9.24 -8.28 -5.75
C THR A 316 9.93 -8.93 -6.94
N ILE A 317 11.25 -8.82 -7.06
CA ILE A 317 12.04 -9.47 -8.12
C ILE A 317 11.89 -10.99 -8.05
N ILE A 318 12.04 -11.58 -6.85
CA ILE A 318 11.87 -13.03 -6.66
C ILE A 318 10.47 -13.48 -7.09
N ASN A 319 9.42 -12.76 -6.67
CA ASN A 319 8.05 -13.10 -7.03
C ASN A 319 7.76 -12.86 -8.53
N ALA A 320 8.42 -11.89 -9.17
CA ALA A 320 8.32 -11.68 -10.62
C ALA A 320 8.86 -12.90 -11.39
N PHE A 321 10.02 -13.43 -10.99
CA PHE A 321 10.56 -14.67 -11.58
C PHE A 321 9.65 -15.87 -11.35
N ILE A 322 9.08 -16.01 -10.15
CA ILE A 322 8.12 -17.09 -9.86
C ILE A 322 6.85 -16.94 -10.71
N CYS A 323 6.33 -15.73 -10.90
CA CYS A 323 5.19 -15.50 -11.77
C CYS A 323 5.53 -15.88 -13.22
N MET A 324 6.70 -15.45 -13.70
CA MET A 324 7.16 -15.69 -15.08
C MET A 324 7.35 -17.18 -15.39
N SER A 325 7.88 -17.96 -14.45
CA SER A 325 8.05 -19.42 -14.62
C SER A 325 6.71 -20.18 -14.68
N ASN A 326 5.63 -19.55 -14.22
CA ASN A 326 4.28 -20.11 -14.26
C ASN A 326 3.45 -19.68 -15.49
N PHE A 327 4.03 -18.91 -16.43
CA PHE A 327 3.33 -18.47 -17.64
C PHE A 327 3.04 -19.61 -18.62
N GLY A 328 1.91 -19.52 -19.33
CA GLY A 328 1.42 -20.54 -20.27
C GLY A 328 0.64 -21.66 -19.59
N ALA A 329 0.39 -21.54 -18.29
CA ALA A 329 -0.17 -22.62 -17.49
C ALA A 329 -1.65 -22.38 -17.08
N GLY A 330 -2.38 -21.56 -17.85
CA GLY A 330 -3.83 -21.34 -17.73
C GLY A 330 -4.27 -20.25 -16.74
N LEU A 331 -3.34 -19.53 -16.11
CA LEU A 331 -3.66 -18.48 -15.12
C LEU A 331 -4.32 -17.26 -15.79
N LYS A 332 -3.86 -16.88 -16.98
CA LYS A 332 -4.43 -15.79 -17.81
C LYS A 332 -5.95 -15.90 -18.00
N ALA A 333 -6.49 -17.10 -18.21
CA ALA A 333 -7.92 -17.30 -18.43
C ALA A 333 -8.74 -16.98 -17.17
N HIS A 334 -8.20 -17.19 -15.98
CA HIS A 334 -8.86 -16.86 -14.71
C HIS A 334 -8.72 -15.38 -14.35
N LEU A 335 -7.60 -14.76 -14.71
CA LEU A 335 -7.35 -13.33 -14.44
C LEU A 335 -8.13 -12.39 -15.37
N LEU A 336 -8.35 -12.79 -16.63
CA LEU A 336 -9.04 -11.99 -17.64
C LEU A 336 -10.54 -12.31 -17.77
N ARG A 337 -11.04 -13.34 -17.08
CA ARG A 337 -12.48 -13.67 -17.09
C ARG A 337 -13.27 -12.51 -16.46
N PRO A 338 -14.35 -12.04 -17.11
CA PRO A 338 -15.19 -10.99 -16.53
C PRO A 338 -15.76 -11.43 -15.18
N LYS A 339 -15.62 -10.59 -14.16
CA LYS A 339 -16.05 -10.77 -12.75
C LYS A 339 -17.56 -10.97 -12.52
N GLY A 340 -18.34 -11.33 -13.54
CA GLY A 340 -19.80 -11.44 -13.48
C GLY A 340 -20.38 -12.83 -13.80
N VAL A 341 -19.54 -13.84 -14.04
CA VAL A 341 -20.00 -15.22 -14.24
C VAL A 341 -19.62 -16.01 -13.00
N ASP A 342 -20.52 -16.02 -12.02
CA ASP A 342 -20.45 -16.98 -10.91
C ASP A 342 -20.55 -18.40 -11.52
N PRO A 343 -19.59 -19.30 -11.27
CA PRO A 343 -19.67 -20.68 -11.75
C PRO A 343 -20.92 -21.39 -11.24
N GLU A 344 -21.47 -20.95 -10.10
CA GLU A 344 -22.72 -21.45 -9.54
C GLU A 344 -23.93 -21.30 -10.48
N LYS A 345 -23.95 -20.29 -11.37
CA LYS A 345 -25.05 -20.11 -12.34
C LYS A 345 -24.89 -20.88 -13.64
N GLU A 346 -23.68 -21.31 -13.99
CA GLU A 346 -23.45 -22.22 -15.11
C GLU A 346 -23.64 -23.67 -14.67
N ASP A 347 -23.13 -24.04 -13.48
CA ASP A 347 -23.22 -25.40 -12.96
C ASP A 347 -24.64 -25.73 -12.47
N ALA A 348 -25.37 -24.82 -11.81
CA ALA A 348 -26.77 -25.07 -11.43
C ALA A 348 -27.70 -25.23 -12.65
N ASN A 349 -27.35 -24.63 -13.79
CA ASN A 349 -28.11 -24.76 -15.04
C ASN A 349 -27.70 -25.98 -15.88
N SER A 350 -26.47 -26.51 -15.70
CA SER A 350 -26.02 -27.71 -16.42
C SER A 350 -26.57 -29.01 -15.81
N TYR A 351 -26.91 -29.03 -14.51
CA TYR A 351 -27.61 -30.15 -13.88
C TYR A 351 -29.11 -30.22 -14.21
N GLN A 352 -29.72 -29.15 -14.74
CA GLN A 352 -31.17 -29.12 -15.04
C GLN A 352 -31.54 -29.52 -16.48
N LEU A 353 -30.58 -29.80 -17.36
CA LEU A 353 -30.85 -30.08 -18.78
C LEU A 353 -30.93 -31.56 -19.17
N HIS A 354 -30.81 -32.50 -18.22
CA HIS A 354 -30.84 -33.94 -18.52
C HIS A 354 -31.94 -34.76 -17.81
N ASP A 355 -32.88 -34.13 -17.11
CA ASP A 355 -33.95 -34.86 -16.40
C ASP A 355 -35.31 -34.83 -17.14
N HIS A 356 -35.28 -34.95 -18.48
CA HIS A 356 -36.46 -35.41 -19.21
C HIS A 356 -36.61 -36.92 -19.00
N LYS A 357 -37.32 -37.28 -17.93
CA LYS A 357 -37.83 -38.64 -17.71
C LYS A 357 -38.55 -39.13 -18.99
N PRO A 358 -38.24 -40.34 -19.49
CA PRO A 358 -39.04 -40.92 -20.56
C PRO A 358 -40.48 -41.15 -20.05
N SER A 359 -41.45 -40.62 -20.78
CA SER A 359 -42.88 -40.88 -20.51
C SER A 359 -43.17 -42.36 -20.72
N LEU A 360 -43.35 -43.11 -19.63
CA LEU A 360 -43.84 -44.48 -19.70
C LEU A 360 -45.29 -44.48 -20.19
N PRO A 361 -45.66 -45.37 -21.12
CA PRO A 361 -47.02 -45.44 -21.63
C PRO A 361 -47.97 -45.97 -20.54
N THR A 362 -48.99 -45.19 -20.21
CA THR A 362 -50.03 -45.60 -19.28
C THR A 362 -50.84 -46.73 -19.91
N ARG A 363 -50.78 -47.90 -19.25
CA ARG A 363 -51.46 -49.15 -19.58
C ARG A 363 -52.98 -48.93 -19.71
N MET A 364 -53.55 -49.31 -20.86
CA MET A 364 -55.00 -49.46 -21.05
C MET A 364 -55.54 -50.49 -20.05
N THR A 365 -56.57 -50.11 -19.30
CA THR A 365 -57.49 -51.05 -18.66
C THR A 365 -58.74 -51.15 -19.54
N ILE A 366 -58.99 -52.37 -20.02
CA ILE A 366 -60.30 -52.82 -20.51
C ILE A 366 -61.00 -53.47 -19.32
N ASP A 367 -62.32 -53.28 -19.30
CA ASP A 367 -63.36 -53.67 -18.33
C ASP A 367 -63.61 -52.73 -17.14
#